data_AF-A0A395IIW1-F1
#
_entry.id   AF-A0A395IIW1-F1
#
_cell.length_a   1.000
_cell.length_b   1.000
_cell.length_c   1.000
_cell.angle_alpha   90.00
_cell.angle_beta   90.00
_cell.angle_gamma   90.00
#
_symmetry.space_group_name_H-M   'P 1'
#
loop_
_entity.id
_entity.type
_entity.pdbx_description
1 polymer ?
#
loop_
_entity_poly.entity_id
_entity_poly.type
_entity_poly.pdbx_seq_one_letter_code
_entity_poly.pdbx_strand_id
1 'polypeptide(L)'
;MADTENNMAATSAPEMPLPAGFDTVENIKKLEVLPNGNLIKQFVNVIGFVMDYQPPMKTRGTDSKCSFQIKDYSSRLEKFGLRMSVFAPEDKMPRIHNPKDAVLIRNAKAQIRMGEVQLLSHYSTEYHILRASDIPKDIFPIIKASWISTPPARCRRPEPIETRYVIWSNQHLDELELPNTQEFEEKSNRAMNIKNKYSLLKHVKEGSFHDIIGEVRKIYGPGFDMVTVYLTDYTAHAQFYNYTLPGISNVGTEGRDGDDFGYIKAKPRDEEKDWKGPFGKMTIQLTVFDQHAEFVRTKVKEGQWLRLTNVQFVRGKTGLLEGKLRGDRGAFEGKVQVEIMKQSEDSQNNDPRWTECVQRKFDWNKKHKKNLEEFKEEIAKGGTKRKADRQPSDKNSKARRKEIRANADAKAATTKNIVNIDLK
;
A
#
# COMPACT_ATOMS: atom_id res chain seq x y z
N MET A 1 16.39 -61.41 -35.51
CA MET A 1 15.07 -61.44 -34.84
C MET A 1 15.23 -60.59 -33.58
N ALA A 2 15.40 -59.27 -33.68
CA ALA A 2 14.42 -58.27 -34.11
C ALA A 2 13.13 -58.37 -33.27
N ASP A 3 12.83 -57.26 -32.58
CA ASP A 3 11.56 -56.85 -31.99
C ASP A 3 11.54 -56.70 -30.46
N THR A 4 12.14 -55.61 -29.95
CA THR A 4 11.63 -54.94 -28.74
C THR A 4 12.14 -53.48 -28.58
N GLU A 5 12.00 -52.65 -29.61
CA GLU A 5 12.12 -51.19 -29.45
C GLU A 5 11.06 -50.48 -30.29
N ASN A 6 9.81 -50.51 -29.83
CA ASN A 6 8.85 -49.46 -30.18
C ASN A 6 7.63 -49.51 -29.26
N ASN A 7 7.64 -48.71 -28.19
CA ASN A 7 6.42 -48.19 -27.58
C ASN A 7 6.79 -47.19 -26.48
N MET A 8 7.07 -45.95 -26.88
CA MET A 8 6.89 -44.76 -26.03
C MET A 8 6.93 -43.51 -26.92
N ALA A 9 6.00 -43.43 -27.86
CA ALA A 9 5.56 -42.16 -28.42
C ALA A 9 4.08 -42.03 -28.07
N ALA A 10 3.80 -41.54 -26.86
CA ALA A 10 2.50 -40.97 -26.58
C ALA A 10 2.34 -39.79 -27.53
N THR A 11 1.65 -40.01 -28.65
CA THR A 11 1.22 -38.97 -29.58
C THR A 11 0.29 -38.01 -28.83
N SER A 12 0.87 -36.96 -28.25
CA SER A 12 0.11 -35.76 -27.85
C SER A 12 -0.52 -35.21 -29.12
N ALA A 13 -1.84 -35.01 -29.13
CA ALA A 13 -2.53 -34.36 -30.23
C ALA A 13 -1.81 -33.04 -30.60
N PRO A 14 -1.71 -32.68 -31.88
CA PRO A 14 -1.05 -31.43 -32.27
C PRO A 14 -1.79 -30.25 -31.64
N GLU A 15 -1.06 -29.47 -30.84
CA GLU A 15 -1.54 -28.24 -30.21
C GLU A 15 -2.03 -27.28 -31.31
N MET A 16 -3.28 -26.80 -31.20
CA MET A 16 -3.81 -25.90 -32.23
C MET A 16 -3.05 -24.57 -32.17
N PRO A 17 -2.49 -24.08 -33.29
CA PRO A 17 -1.77 -22.82 -33.28
C PRO A 17 -2.71 -21.66 -32.90
N LEU A 18 -2.22 -20.78 -32.05
CA LEU A 18 -2.93 -19.57 -31.67
C LEU A 18 -3.21 -18.70 -32.92
N PRO A 19 -4.40 -18.07 -33.05
CA PRO A 19 -4.69 -17.21 -34.19
C PRO A 19 -3.68 -16.07 -34.33
N ALA A 20 -3.36 -15.70 -35.57
CA ALA A 20 -2.36 -14.67 -35.85
C ALA A 20 -2.69 -13.34 -35.14
N GLY A 21 -1.69 -12.79 -34.45
CA GLY A 21 -1.82 -11.52 -33.71
C GLY A 21 -2.44 -11.63 -32.32
N PHE A 22 -2.77 -12.84 -31.86
CA PHE A 22 -3.16 -13.11 -30.47
C PHE A 22 -1.94 -13.52 -29.63
N ASP A 23 -2.03 -13.27 -28.34
CA ASP A 23 -1.07 -13.73 -27.33
C ASP A 23 -1.78 -14.66 -26.34
N THR A 24 -1.03 -15.61 -25.77
CA THR A 24 -1.52 -16.43 -24.66
C THR A 24 -1.61 -15.62 -23.37
N VAL A 25 -2.40 -16.07 -22.41
CA VAL A 25 -2.50 -15.44 -21.08
C VAL A 25 -1.13 -15.36 -20.40
N GLU A 26 -0.35 -16.43 -20.46
CA GLU A 26 0.99 -16.49 -19.86
C GLU A 26 1.94 -15.45 -20.50
N ASN A 27 1.93 -15.33 -21.84
CA ASN A 27 2.76 -14.36 -22.55
C ASN A 27 2.41 -12.93 -22.15
N ILE A 28 1.12 -12.62 -22.01
CA ILE A 28 0.66 -11.28 -21.59
C ILE A 28 1.11 -11.00 -20.15
N LYS A 29 0.98 -11.96 -19.23
CA LYS A 29 1.40 -11.79 -17.84
C LYS A 29 2.90 -11.56 -17.68
N LYS A 30 3.71 -12.10 -18.59
CA LYS A 30 5.18 -11.98 -18.61
C LYS A 30 5.71 -10.80 -19.43
N LEU A 31 4.84 -9.90 -19.91
CA LEU A 31 5.29 -8.72 -20.66
C LEU A 31 6.29 -7.89 -19.86
N GLU A 32 7.39 -7.54 -20.51
CA GLU A 32 8.44 -6.74 -19.91
C GLU A 32 7.96 -5.31 -19.60
N VAL A 33 8.39 -4.81 -18.43
CA VAL A 33 8.13 -3.45 -17.97
C VAL A 33 9.28 -2.54 -18.40
N LEU A 34 8.98 -1.57 -19.26
CA LEU A 34 9.94 -0.56 -19.69
C LEU A 34 10.26 0.43 -18.54
N PRO A 35 11.40 1.15 -18.61
CA PRO A 35 11.82 2.10 -17.57
C PRO A 35 10.80 3.22 -17.28
N ASN A 36 9.96 3.57 -18.25
CA ASN A 36 8.88 4.55 -18.08
C ASN A 36 7.63 3.98 -17.37
N GLY A 37 7.65 2.71 -16.98
CA GLY A 37 6.55 2.00 -16.32
C GLY A 37 5.49 1.44 -17.26
N ASN A 38 5.61 1.65 -18.58
CA ASN A 38 4.73 1.05 -19.57
C ASN A 38 5.22 -0.37 -19.93
N LEU A 39 4.30 -1.22 -20.39
CA LEU A 39 4.67 -2.54 -20.92
C LEU A 39 5.21 -2.41 -22.35
N ILE A 40 6.13 -3.30 -22.73
CA ILE A 40 6.71 -3.36 -24.08
C ILE A 40 5.64 -3.48 -25.17
N LYS A 41 4.55 -4.21 -24.87
CA LYS A 41 3.36 -4.32 -25.71
C LYS A 41 2.17 -3.73 -24.97
N GLN A 42 1.67 -2.60 -25.45
CA GLN A 42 0.58 -1.87 -24.79
C GLN A 42 -0.82 -2.36 -25.18
N PHE A 43 -0.97 -2.93 -26.38
CA PHE A 43 -2.26 -3.44 -26.86
C PHE A 43 -2.11 -4.91 -27.25
N VAL A 44 -3.01 -5.74 -26.74
CA VAL A 44 -2.98 -7.19 -26.91
C VAL A 44 -4.34 -7.71 -27.36
N ASN A 45 -4.31 -8.86 -28.05
CA ASN A 45 -5.48 -9.64 -28.39
C ASN A 45 -5.36 -10.99 -27.67
N VAL A 46 -6.42 -11.45 -27.03
CA VAL A 46 -6.40 -12.68 -26.22
C VAL A 46 -7.71 -13.43 -26.34
N ILE A 47 -7.64 -14.76 -26.30
CA ILE A 47 -8.80 -15.65 -26.21
C ILE A 47 -8.65 -16.46 -24.93
N GLY A 48 -9.71 -16.56 -24.14
CA GLY A 48 -9.73 -17.38 -22.94
C GLY A 48 -11.14 -17.66 -22.45
N PHE A 49 -11.23 -18.43 -21.37
CA PHE A 49 -12.48 -18.84 -20.73
C PHE A 49 -12.66 -18.10 -19.40
N VAL A 50 -13.88 -17.64 -19.16
CA VAL A 50 -14.22 -16.90 -17.94
C VAL A 50 -14.07 -17.81 -16.72
N MET A 51 -13.31 -17.32 -15.73
CA MET A 51 -13.22 -17.93 -14.41
C MET A 51 -13.91 -17.11 -13.31
N ASP A 52 -14.08 -15.81 -13.48
CA ASP A 52 -14.58 -14.90 -12.45
C ASP A 52 -15.18 -13.66 -13.12
N TYR A 53 -16.23 -13.10 -12.52
CA TYR A 53 -16.92 -11.93 -13.04
C TYR A 53 -17.48 -11.07 -11.91
N GLN A 54 -17.24 -9.77 -12.03
CA GLN A 54 -17.85 -8.70 -11.25
C GLN A 54 -18.74 -7.91 -12.22
N PRO A 55 -20.08 -7.99 -12.06
CA PRO A 55 -21.03 -7.32 -12.94
C PRO A 55 -20.83 -5.79 -12.98
N PRO A 56 -21.45 -5.10 -13.97
CA PRO A 56 -21.36 -3.66 -14.08
C PRO A 56 -21.87 -2.97 -12.81
N MET A 57 -21.02 -2.13 -12.24
CA MET A 57 -21.33 -1.30 -11.08
C MET A 57 -21.10 0.16 -11.44
N LYS A 58 -22.05 1.01 -11.04
CA LYS A 58 -21.97 2.45 -11.29
C LYS A 58 -20.72 3.02 -10.63
N THR A 59 -19.89 3.72 -11.41
CA THR A 59 -18.75 4.46 -10.86
C THR A 59 -19.19 5.86 -10.40
N ARG A 60 -18.24 6.68 -9.95
CA ARG A 60 -18.52 8.09 -9.68
C ARG A 60 -18.72 8.93 -10.95
N GLY A 61 -18.22 8.44 -12.09
CA GLY A 61 -18.33 9.11 -13.38
C GLY A 61 -19.60 8.72 -14.14
N THR A 62 -19.56 8.93 -15.46
CA THR A 62 -20.64 8.54 -16.40
C THR A 62 -20.66 7.05 -16.68
N ASP A 63 -19.51 6.39 -16.54
CA ASP A 63 -19.34 4.99 -16.91
C ASP A 63 -19.63 4.07 -15.72
N SER A 64 -20.11 2.88 -16.04
CA SER A 64 -20.08 1.75 -15.12
C SER A 64 -18.71 1.06 -15.22
N LYS A 65 -18.40 0.21 -14.24
CA LYS A 65 -17.24 -0.66 -14.26
C LYS A 65 -17.68 -2.11 -14.10
N CYS A 66 -17.22 -2.99 -14.97
CA CYS A 66 -17.22 -4.44 -14.71
C CYS A 66 -15.79 -4.97 -14.75
N SER A 67 -15.56 -6.16 -14.20
CA SER A 67 -14.28 -6.82 -14.38
C SER A 67 -14.46 -8.33 -14.40
N PHE A 68 -13.63 -9.02 -15.15
CA PHE A 68 -13.63 -10.48 -15.20
C PHE A 68 -12.21 -11.00 -15.29
N GLN A 69 -12.04 -12.29 -15.03
CA GLN A 69 -10.77 -12.98 -15.23
C GLN A 69 -10.96 -14.09 -16.27
N ILE A 70 -9.96 -14.26 -17.13
CA ILE A 70 -9.93 -15.34 -18.12
C ILE A 70 -8.72 -16.24 -17.91
N LYS A 71 -8.86 -17.53 -18.17
CA LYS A 71 -7.75 -18.48 -18.31
C LYS A 71 -7.74 -19.07 -19.71
N ASP A 72 -6.55 -19.40 -20.18
CA ASP A 72 -6.34 -20.27 -21.33
C ASP A 72 -5.46 -21.47 -20.94
N TYR A 73 -5.17 -22.33 -21.91
CA TYR A 73 -4.35 -23.53 -21.71
C TYR A 73 -2.93 -23.23 -21.18
N SER A 74 -2.32 -22.10 -21.57
CA SER A 74 -0.99 -21.68 -21.10
C SER A 74 -1.00 -21.40 -19.59
N SER A 75 -2.09 -20.84 -19.09
CA SER A 75 -2.27 -20.50 -17.67
C SER A 75 -2.88 -21.61 -16.82
N ARG A 76 -2.96 -22.86 -17.30
CA ARG A 76 -3.69 -23.95 -16.61
C ARG A 76 -3.23 -24.19 -15.17
N LEU A 77 -1.91 -24.13 -14.93
CA LEU A 77 -1.28 -24.31 -13.62
C LEU A 77 -1.43 -23.09 -12.69
N GLU A 78 -1.88 -21.95 -13.21
CA GLU A 78 -2.03 -20.74 -12.41
C GLU A 78 -3.37 -20.73 -11.68
N LYS A 79 -3.35 -20.39 -10.40
CA LYS A 79 -4.57 -20.25 -9.58
C LYS A 79 -5.47 -19.10 -10.03
N PHE A 80 -4.90 -18.05 -10.62
CA PHE A 80 -5.60 -16.85 -11.06
C PHE A 80 -5.38 -16.61 -12.55
N GLY A 81 -6.40 -16.10 -13.23
CA GLY A 81 -6.37 -15.80 -14.65
C GLY A 81 -5.86 -14.39 -14.95
N LEU A 82 -5.96 -13.98 -16.20
CA LEU A 82 -5.70 -12.60 -16.63
C LEU A 82 -6.93 -11.74 -16.32
N ARG A 83 -6.76 -10.71 -15.48
CA ARG A 83 -7.85 -9.79 -15.14
C ARG A 83 -8.06 -8.75 -16.24
N MET A 84 -9.31 -8.56 -16.63
CA MET A 84 -9.78 -7.45 -17.46
C MET A 84 -10.68 -6.51 -16.65
N SER A 85 -10.40 -5.21 -16.71
CA SER A 85 -11.28 -4.16 -16.17
C SER A 85 -11.89 -3.35 -17.32
N VAL A 86 -13.21 -3.26 -17.34
CA VAL A 86 -13.95 -2.53 -18.37
C VAL A 86 -14.63 -1.31 -17.77
N PHE A 87 -14.44 -0.16 -18.40
CA PHE A 87 -15.12 1.10 -18.14
C PHE A 87 -15.89 1.49 -19.39
N ALA A 88 -17.22 1.51 -19.28
CA ALA A 88 -18.10 1.86 -20.38
C ALA A 88 -19.50 2.25 -19.86
N PRO A 89 -20.33 2.91 -20.67
CA PRO A 89 -21.76 2.94 -20.47
C PRO A 89 -22.35 1.52 -20.37
N GLU A 90 -23.41 1.36 -19.58
CA GLU A 90 -24.00 0.06 -19.26
C GLU A 90 -24.49 -0.72 -20.49
N ASP A 91 -25.00 -0.02 -21.51
CA ASP A 91 -25.41 -0.60 -22.80
C ASP A 91 -24.24 -1.16 -23.63
N LYS A 92 -23.01 -0.73 -23.32
CA LYS A 92 -21.76 -1.14 -23.99
C LYS A 92 -20.92 -2.10 -23.14
N MET A 93 -21.48 -2.65 -22.07
CA MET A 93 -20.78 -3.62 -21.22
C MET A 93 -20.76 -5.03 -21.82
N PRO A 94 -19.67 -5.79 -21.66
CA PRO A 94 -19.66 -7.21 -21.98
C PRO A 94 -20.63 -7.96 -21.07
N ARG A 95 -21.49 -8.78 -21.65
CA ARG A 95 -22.51 -9.56 -20.92
C ARG A 95 -22.03 -10.99 -20.72
N ILE A 96 -21.27 -11.20 -19.65
CA ILE A 96 -20.84 -12.54 -19.19
C ILE A 96 -21.95 -13.13 -18.33
N HIS A 97 -22.33 -14.38 -18.60
CA HIS A 97 -23.46 -15.01 -17.92
C HIS A 97 -23.01 -16.16 -17.03
N ASN A 98 -22.10 -17.00 -17.53
CA ASN A 98 -21.71 -18.23 -16.87
C ASN A 98 -20.18 -18.36 -16.76
N PRO A 99 -19.67 -19.18 -15.81
CA PRO A 99 -18.29 -19.64 -15.91
C PRO A 99 -18.11 -20.41 -17.22
N LYS A 100 -16.87 -20.49 -17.70
CA LYS A 100 -16.51 -21.17 -18.96
C LYS A 100 -17.08 -20.55 -20.24
N ASP A 101 -17.76 -19.39 -20.16
CA ASP A 101 -18.03 -18.58 -21.36
C ASP A 101 -16.68 -18.26 -22.04
N ALA A 102 -16.58 -18.49 -23.35
CA ALA A 102 -15.39 -18.14 -24.11
C ALA A 102 -15.43 -16.65 -24.46
N VAL A 103 -14.32 -15.96 -24.22
CA VAL A 103 -14.16 -14.53 -24.47
C VAL A 103 -12.98 -14.31 -25.38
N LEU A 104 -13.24 -13.66 -26.51
CA LEU A 104 -12.24 -13.13 -27.41
C LEU A 104 -12.19 -11.62 -27.21
N ILE A 105 -11.00 -11.10 -26.92
CA ILE A 105 -10.75 -9.69 -26.67
C ILE A 105 -9.75 -9.18 -27.70
N ARG A 106 -10.08 -8.09 -28.39
CA ARG A 106 -9.15 -7.40 -29.28
C ARG A 106 -8.82 -6.00 -28.78
N ASN A 107 -7.59 -5.57 -29.02
CA ASN A 107 -7.07 -4.24 -28.69
C ASN A 107 -7.34 -3.84 -27.23
N ALA A 108 -7.14 -4.77 -26.29
CA ALA A 108 -7.18 -4.44 -24.87
C ALA A 108 -5.87 -3.77 -24.47
N LYS A 109 -5.94 -2.72 -23.65
CA LYS A 109 -4.74 -2.06 -23.15
C LYS A 109 -4.15 -2.88 -22.01
N ALA A 110 -2.92 -3.37 -22.15
CA ALA A 110 -2.18 -3.98 -21.07
C ALA A 110 -1.55 -2.90 -20.18
N GLN A 111 -1.63 -3.05 -18.87
CA GLN A 111 -1.05 -2.13 -17.88
C GLN A 111 -0.65 -2.87 -16.61
N ILE A 112 0.23 -2.27 -15.82
CA ILE A 112 0.57 -2.78 -14.48
C ILE A 112 -0.33 -2.13 -13.45
N ARG A 113 -1.04 -2.94 -12.66
CA ARG A 113 -1.89 -2.47 -11.58
C ARG A 113 -1.76 -3.39 -10.37
N MET A 114 -1.48 -2.80 -9.20
CA MET A 114 -1.27 -3.55 -7.95
C MET A 114 -0.19 -4.66 -8.08
N GLY A 115 0.87 -4.39 -8.84
CA GLY A 115 1.98 -5.34 -9.05
C GLY A 115 1.76 -6.38 -10.15
N GLU A 116 0.62 -6.35 -10.85
CA GLU A 116 0.25 -7.37 -11.84
C GLU A 116 0.00 -6.75 -13.22
N VAL A 117 0.32 -7.47 -14.29
CA VAL A 117 -0.18 -7.14 -15.63
C VAL A 117 -1.68 -7.45 -15.70
N GLN A 118 -2.47 -6.42 -15.98
CA GLN A 118 -3.91 -6.50 -16.14
C GLN A 118 -4.34 -5.81 -17.43
N LEU A 119 -5.48 -6.23 -17.97
CA LEU A 119 -6.10 -5.61 -19.12
C LEU A 119 -7.06 -4.51 -18.69
N LEU A 120 -7.12 -3.46 -19.51
CA LEU A 120 -8.01 -2.32 -19.37
C LEU A 120 -8.72 -2.06 -20.70
N SER A 121 -10.01 -1.76 -20.63
CA SER A 121 -10.78 -1.30 -21.78
C SER A 121 -10.19 0.00 -22.37
N HIS A 122 -10.21 0.06 -23.69
CA HIS A 122 -9.86 1.22 -24.50
C HIS A 122 -10.98 1.51 -25.52
N TYR A 123 -10.99 2.69 -26.14
CA TYR A 123 -12.05 3.04 -27.11
C TYR A 123 -12.10 2.10 -28.33
N SER A 124 -11.00 1.40 -28.61
CA SER A 124 -10.84 0.43 -29.70
C SER A 124 -10.99 -1.02 -29.24
N THR A 125 -11.27 -1.26 -27.95
CA THR A 125 -11.39 -2.63 -27.43
C THR A 125 -12.70 -3.25 -27.88
N GLU A 126 -12.60 -4.48 -28.38
CA GLU A 126 -13.73 -5.30 -28.82
C GLU A 126 -13.82 -6.55 -27.96
N TYR A 127 -15.04 -6.92 -27.58
CA TYR A 127 -15.35 -8.14 -26.85
C TYR A 127 -16.26 -9.01 -27.70
N HIS A 128 -15.95 -10.29 -27.76
CA HIS A 128 -16.83 -11.30 -28.34
C HIS A 128 -16.99 -12.43 -27.34
N ILE A 129 -18.23 -12.71 -26.97
CA ILE A 129 -18.57 -13.72 -25.97
C ILE A 129 -19.34 -14.84 -26.65
N LEU A 130 -18.86 -16.07 -26.48
CA LEU A 130 -19.56 -17.28 -26.88
C LEU A 130 -19.91 -18.04 -25.61
N ARG A 131 -21.21 -18.21 -25.36
CA ARG A 131 -21.68 -18.87 -24.14
C ARG A 131 -21.22 -20.31 -24.10
N ALA A 132 -20.88 -20.80 -22.92
CA ALA A 132 -20.41 -22.19 -22.74
C ALA A 132 -21.39 -23.23 -23.34
N SER A 133 -22.70 -23.00 -23.22
CA SER A 133 -23.76 -23.85 -23.80
C SER A 133 -23.81 -23.84 -25.32
N ASP A 134 -23.30 -22.78 -25.94
CA ASP A 134 -23.43 -22.50 -27.36
C ASP A 134 -22.12 -22.79 -28.13
N ILE A 135 -21.07 -23.23 -27.42
CA ILE A 135 -19.81 -23.67 -28.05
C ILE A 135 -20.05 -25.01 -28.75
N PRO A 136 -19.82 -25.10 -30.08
CA PRO A 136 -19.94 -26.36 -30.80
C PRO A 136 -18.99 -27.42 -30.23
N LYS A 137 -19.46 -28.67 -30.14
CA LYS A 137 -18.64 -29.80 -29.67
C LYS A 137 -17.64 -30.26 -30.72
N ASP A 138 -18.03 -30.15 -31.99
CA ASP A 138 -17.24 -30.58 -33.14
C ASP A 138 -16.73 -29.39 -33.94
N ILE A 139 -15.53 -29.54 -34.48
CA ILE A 139 -14.85 -28.51 -35.29
C ILE A 139 -15.53 -28.36 -36.66
N PHE A 140 -16.28 -29.38 -37.12
CA PHE A 140 -16.96 -29.37 -38.42
C PHE A 140 -18.36 -29.98 -38.37
N PRO A 141 -19.35 -29.41 -39.09
CA PRO A 141 -19.27 -28.12 -39.79
C PRO A 141 -19.21 -26.97 -38.77
N ILE A 142 -18.40 -25.93 -39.04
CA ILE A 142 -18.44 -24.70 -38.23
C ILE A 142 -19.78 -24.02 -38.53
N ILE A 143 -20.81 -24.40 -37.78
CA ILE A 143 -22.08 -23.69 -37.75
C ILE A 143 -21.77 -22.28 -37.25
N LYS A 144 -22.44 -21.25 -37.81
CA LYS A 144 -22.29 -19.86 -37.38
C LYS A 144 -22.39 -19.78 -35.85
N ALA A 145 -21.25 -19.67 -35.18
CA ALA A 145 -21.21 -19.49 -33.74
C ALA A 145 -21.88 -18.17 -33.39
N SER A 146 -22.79 -18.20 -32.41
CA SER A 146 -23.62 -17.07 -32.01
C SER A 146 -22.85 -16.12 -31.09
N TRP A 147 -21.78 -15.52 -31.62
CA TRP A 147 -20.94 -14.57 -30.90
C TRP A 147 -21.72 -13.30 -30.51
N ILE A 148 -21.76 -13.01 -29.20
CA ILE A 148 -22.29 -11.77 -28.66
C ILE A 148 -21.15 -10.74 -28.66
N SER A 149 -21.24 -9.74 -29.54
CA SER A 149 -20.16 -8.77 -29.76
C SER A 149 -20.49 -7.41 -29.14
N THR A 150 -19.54 -6.84 -28.41
CA THR A 150 -19.68 -5.54 -27.75
C THR A 150 -18.42 -4.69 -27.97
N PRO A 151 -18.53 -3.42 -28.39
CA PRO A 151 -19.75 -2.70 -28.78
C PRO A 151 -20.29 -3.13 -30.17
N PRO A 152 -21.60 -3.36 -30.34
CA PRO A 152 -22.15 -4.01 -31.54
C PRO A 152 -21.81 -3.35 -32.89
N ALA A 153 -21.68 -2.02 -32.92
CA ALA A 153 -21.51 -1.25 -34.16
C ALA A 153 -20.06 -1.16 -34.66
N ARG A 154 -19.05 -1.52 -33.85
CA ARG A 154 -17.63 -1.35 -34.19
C ARG A 154 -16.86 -2.67 -34.28
N CYS A 155 -17.45 -3.77 -33.83
CA CYS A 155 -16.77 -5.04 -33.72
C CYS A 155 -16.57 -5.73 -35.08
N ARG A 156 -15.35 -6.15 -35.37
CA ARG A 156 -15.09 -7.08 -36.48
C ARG A 156 -15.59 -8.46 -36.08
N ARG A 157 -16.40 -9.11 -36.93
CA ARG A 157 -16.87 -10.47 -36.63
C ARG A 157 -15.70 -11.44 -36.38
N PRO A 158 -15.83 -12.37 -35.43
CA PRO A 158 -14.82 -13.40 -35.24
C PRO A 158 -14.62 -14.23 -36.52
N GLU A 159 -13.36 -14.47 -36.85
CA GLU A 159 -12.94 -15.26 -38.00
C GLU A 159 -13.12 -16.76 -37.72
N PRO A 160 -13.29 -17.60 -38.75
CA PRO A 160 -13.43 -19.04 -38.57
C PRO A 160 -12.26 -19.67 -37.80
N ILE A 161 -11.03 -19.17 -37.99
CA ILE A 161 -9.85 -19.66 -37.28
C ILE A 161 -9.92 -19.41 -35.77
N GLU A 162 -10.46 -18.27 -35.34
CA GLU A 162 -10.64 -17.94 -33.93
C GLU A 162 -11.71 -18.83 -33.29
N THR A 163 -12.79 -19.11 -34.04
CA THR A 163 -13.85 -20.03 -33.58
C THR A 163 -13.32 -21.46 -33.46
N ARG A 164 -12.50 -21.92 -34.42
CA ARG A 164 -11.83 -23.25 -34.33
C ARG A 164 -10.94 -23.36 -33.10
N TYR A 165 -10.17 -22.31 -32.79
CA TYR A 165 -9.33 -22.26 -31.61
C TYR A 165 -10.13 -22.38 -30.31
N VAL A 166 -11.28 -21.70 -30.23
CA VAL A 166 -12.17 -21.81 -29.06
C VAL A 166 -12.74 -23.22 -28.93
N ILE A 167 -13.20 -23.84 -30.02
CA ILE A 167 -13.74 -25.21 -29.99
C ILE A 167 -12.68 -26.20 -29.50
N TRP A 168 -11.46 -26.12 -30.04
CA TRP A 168 -10.36 -26.98 -29.60
C TRP A 168 -9.97 -26.72 -28.14
N SER A 169 -9.87 -25.47 -27.73
CA SER A 169 -9.54 -25.13 -26.34
C SER A 169 -10.64 -25.59 -25.38
N ASN A 170 -11.90 -25.59 -25.83
CA ASN A 170 -13.05 -26.05 -25.07
C ASN A 170 -12.97 -27.55 -24.74
N GLN A 171 -12.36 -28.36 -25.62
CA GLN A 171 -12.14 -29.79 -25.40
C GLN A 171 -11.12 -30.08 -24.28
N HIS A 172 -10.31 -29.08 -23.90
CA HIS A 172 -9.28 -29.19 -22.86
C HIS A 172 -9.67 -28.43 -21.59
N LEU A 173 -10.93 -28.02 -21.44
CA LEU A 173 -11.38 -27.22 -20.29
C LEU A 173 -11.25 -27.92 -18.95
N ASP A 174 -11.27 -29.26 -18.92
CA ASP A 174 -11.12 -30.02 -17.68
C ASP A 174 -9.70 -29.88 -17.10
N GLU A 175 -8.72 -29.47 -17.91
CA GLU A 175 -7.38 -29.11 -17.45
C GLU A 175 -7.30 -27.68 -16.89
N LEU A 176 -8.28 -26.83 -17.20
CA LEU A 176 -8.41 -25.51 -16.60
C LEU A 176 -9.27 -25.64 -15.34
N GLU A 177 -8.67 -25.48 -14.16
CA GLU A 177 -9.37 -25.43 -12.86
C GLU A 177 -10.34 -24.21 -12.78
N LEU A 178 -11.44 -24.25 -13.53
CA LEU A 178 -12.48 -23.22 -13.59
C LEU A 178 -13.59 -23.53 -12.57
N PRO A 179 -14.19 -22.51 -11.94
CA PRO A 179 -15.22 -22.74 -10.94
C PRO A 179 -16.49 -23.32 -11.57
N ASN A 180 -17.26 -24.02 -10.74
CA ASN A 180 -18.63 -24.38 -11.08
C ASN A 180 -19.57 -23.14 -11.03
N THR A 181 -20.79 -23.31 -11.53
CA THR A 181 -21.79 -22.22 -11.62
C THR A 181 -22.13 -21.62 -10.26
N GLN A 182 -22.28 -22.44 -9.22
CA GLN A 182 -22.62 -21.94 -7.88
C GLN A 182 -21.49 -21.08 -7.30
N GLU A 183 -20.24 -21.55 -7.35
CA GLU A 183 -19.08 -20.79 -6.88
C GLU A 183 -18.92 -19.47 -7.65
N PHE A 184 -19.18 -19.48 -8.95
CA PHE A 184 -19.14 -18.29 -9.79
C PHE A 184 -20.21 -17.27 -9.38
N GLU A 185 -21.45 -17.70 -9.20
CA GLU A 185 -22.56 -16.85 -8.75
C GLU A 185 -22.31 -16.27 -7.36
N GLU A 186 -21.84 -17.09 -6.40
CA GLU A 186 -21.50 -16.64 -5.06
C GLU A 186 -20.40 -15.57 -5.06
N LYS A 187 -19.35 -15.76 -5.87
CA LYS A 187 -18.28 -14.77 -6.05
C LYS A 187 -18.79 -13.48 -6.68
N SER A 188 -19.61 -13.58 -7.73
CA SER A 188 -20.24 -12.44 -8.41
C SER A 188 -21.13 -11.64 -7.44
N ASN A 189 -22.00 -12.33 -6.69
CA ASN A 189 -22.88 -11.71 -5.69
C ASN A 189 -22.08 -11.04 -4.56
N ARG A 190 -21.00 -11.67 -4.10
CA ARG A 190 -20.10 -11.07 -3.10
C ARG A 190 -19.40 -9.82 -3.64
N ALA A 191 -19.01 -9.81 -4.90
CA ALA A 191 -18.36 -8.66 -5.54
C ALA A 191 -19.27 -7.44 -5.63
N MET A 192 -20.58 -7.66 -5.79
CA MET A 192 -21.58 -6.57 -5.79
C MET A 192 -21.76 -5.91 -4.41
N ASN A 193 -21.34 -6.57 -3.32
CA ASN A 193 -21.47 -6.06 -1.97
C ASN A 193 -20.26 -5.19 -1.58
N ILE A 194 -20.06 -4.08 -2.31
CA ILE A 194 -18.93 -3.17 -2.09
C ILE A 194 -19.16 -2.36 -0.81
N LYS A 195 -18.29 -2.57 0.18
CA LYS A 195 -18.18 -1.71 1.36
C LYS A 195 -17.14 -0.63 1.11
N ASN A 196 -17.49 0.63 1.40
CA ASN A 196 -16.50 1.69 1.48
C ASN A 196 -15.61 1.45 2.72
N LYS A 197 -14.39 0.97 2.49
CA LYS A 197 -13.42 0.66 3.56
C LYS A 197 -12.58 1.86 3.97
N TYR A 198 -12.71 3.01 3.29
CA TYR A 198 -11.91 4.17 3.62
C TYR A 198 -12.23 4.68 5.04
N SER A 199 -11.20 4.95 5.83
CA SER A 199 -11.34 5.52 7.15
C SER A 199 -10.21 6.50 7.48
N LEU A 200 -10.53 7.48 8.30
CA LEU A 200 -9.53 8.35 8.93
C LEU A 200 -8.91 7.63 10.13
N LEU A 201 -7.65 7.94 10.45
CA LEU A 201 -6.96 7.28 11.56
C LEU A 201 -7.66 7.50 12.90
N LYS A 202 -8.32 8.65 13.11
CA LYS A 202 -9.16 8.90 14.31
C LYS A 202 -10.38 7.98 14.47
N HIS A 203 -10.76 7.22 13.44
CA HIS A 203 -11.95 6.35 13.44
C HIS A 203 -11.65 4.86 13.34
N VAL A 204 -10.38 4.49 13.17
CA VAL A 204 -9.98 3.08 13.10
C VAL A 204 -10.16 2.38 14.45
N LYS A 205 -10.47 1.08 14.42
CA LYS A 205 -10.73 0.29 15.63
C LYS A 205 -9.92 -0.99 15.60
N GLU A 206 -9.60 -1.50 16.79
CA GLU A 206 -9.00 -2.84 16.92
C GLU A 206 -9.89 -3.91 16.25
N GLY A 207 -9.26 -4.85 15.56
CA GLY A 207 -9.95 -5.94 14.87
C GLY A 207 -10.60 -5.57 13.53
N SER A 208 -10.38 -4.34 13.04
CA SER A 208 -10.98 -3.85 11.80
C SER A 208 -10.00 -3.81 10.63
N PHE A 209 -10.54 -3.74 9.41
CA PHE A 209 -9.78 -3.60 8.16
C PHE A 209 -10.24 -2.35 7.42
N HIS A 210 -9.33 -1.42 7.18
CA HIS A 210 -9.64 -0.17 6.49
C HIS A 210 -8.61 0.19 5.42
N ASP A 211 -9.07 0.96 4.44
CA ASP A 211 -8.23 1.67 3.50
C ASP A 211 -7.88 3.03 4.11
N ILE A 212 -6.60 3.39 4.09
CA ILE A 212 -6.12 4.64 4.68
C ILE A 212 -5.25 5.40 3.69
N ILE A 213 -5.25 6.72 3.82
CA ILE A 213 -4.35 7.62 3.08
C ILE A 213 -3.56 8.42 4.11
N GLY A 214 -2.24 8.45 3.99
CA GLY A 214 -1.38 9.16 4.94
C GLY A 214 -0.01 9.51 4.39
N GLU A 215 0.65 10.45 5.03
CA GLU A 215 2.03 10.83 4.75
C GLU A 215 2.99 9.92 5.52
N VAL A 216 4.03 9.45 4.83
CA VAL A 216 5.13 8.69 5.43
C VAL A 216 6.03 9.63 6.20
N ARG A 217 6.07 9.45 7.52
CA ARG A 217 6.88 10.28 8.43
C ARG A 217 8.25 9.67 8.70
N LYS A 218 8.32 8.34 8.72
CA LYS A 218 9.57 7.61 8.92
C LYS A 218 9.42 6.21 8.35
N ILE A 219 10.49 5.69 7.77
CA ILE A 219 10.60 4.28 7.38
C ILE A 219 11.71 3.65 8.22
N TYR A 220 11.43 2.49 8.81
CA TYR A 220 12.37 1.76 9.64
C TYR A 220 12.27 0.26 9.37
N GLY A 221 13.39 -0.45 9.44
CA GLY A 221 13.42 -1.91 9.26
C GLY A 221 14.49 -2.32 8.25
N PRO A 222 15.65 -2.79 8.72
CA PRO A 222 16.70 -3.36 7.86
C PRO A 222 16.42 -4.83 7.45
N GLY A 223 15.32 -5.43 7.90
CA GLY A 223 14.99 -6.83 7.60
C GLY A 223 14.44 -7.06 6.19
N PHE A 224 14.64 -8.26 5.65
CA PHE A 224 14.16 -8.63 4.32
C PHE A 224 12.64 -8.80 4.25
N ASP A 225 12.00 -9.28 5.32
CA ASP A 225 10.61 -9.76 5.26
C ASP A 225 9.56 -8.70 5.61
N MET A 226 9.95 -7.66 6.36
CA MET A 226 9.02 -6.63 6.81
C MET A 226 9.66 -5.25 6.97
N VAL A 227 8.83 -4.23 6.82
CA VAL A 227 9.19 -2.83 6.98
C VAL A 227 8.19 -2.16 7.91
N THR A 228 8.70 -1.35 8.83
CA THR A 228 7.89 -0.47 9.67
C THR A 228 7.75 0.89 9.02
N VAL A 229 6.51 1.32 8.79
CA VAL A 229 6.17 2.63 8.25
C VAL A 229 5.41 3.43 9.29
N TYR A 230 5.91 4.61 9.62
CA TYR A 230 5.19 5.56 10.46
C TYR A 230 4.36 6.47 9.55
N LEU A 231 3.03 6.41 9.70
CA LEU A 231 2.09 7.06 8.81
C LEU A 231 1.18 8.02 9.59
N THR A 232 0.82 9.16 8.99
CA THR A 232 -0.15 10.09 9.57
C THR A 232 -1.10 10.66 8.53
N ASP A 233 -2.37 10.84 8.90
CA ASP A 233 -3.35 11.63 8.16
C ASP A 233 -3.66 12.97 8.87
N TYR A 234 -2.83 13.32 9.88
CA TYR A 234 -2.97 14.47 10.77
C TYR A 234 -4.19 14.46 11.68
N THR A 235 -4.83 13.30 11.89
CA THR A 235 -5.89 13.13 12.88
C THR A 235 -5.38 12.42 14.13
N ALA A 236 -5.87 12.83 15.32
CA ALA A 236 -5.45 12.23 16.58
C ALA A 236 -6.32 11.03 16.95
N HIS A 237 -5.69 9.97 17.49
CA HIS A 237 -6.37 8.79 17.99
C HIS A 237 -5.88 8.46 19.41
N ALA A 238 -6.81 8.21 20.35
CA ALA A 238 -6.48 8.05 21.77
C ALA A 238 -5.52 6.87 22.05
N GLN A 239 -5.54 5.84 21.20
CA GLN A 239 -4.72 4.63 21.35
C GLN A 239 -3.41 4.66 20.54
N PHE A 240 -2.99 5.79 19.97
CA PHE A 240 -1.67 5.91 19.34
C PHE A 240 -0.61 6.39 20.33
N TYR A 241 0.65 6.15 19.97
CA TYR A 241 1.80 6.66 20.71
C TYR A 241 1.81 8.19 20.71
N ASN A 242 2.17 8.79 21.84
CA ASN A 242 2.20 10.23 22.00
C ASN A 242 3.60 10.78 21.69
N TYR A 243 3.81 11.25 20.46
CA TYR A 243 5.08 11.85 20.05
C TYR A 243 5.23 13.25 20.65
N THR A 244 6.33 13.51 21.37
CA THR A 244 6.58 14.81 22.03
C THR A 244 7.65 15.60 21.29
N LEU A 245 7.62 16.93 21.46
CA LEU A 245 8.64 17.80 20.89
C LEU A 245 10.00 17.49 21.53
N PRO A 246 11.07 17.28 20.72
CA PRO A 246 12.44 17.20 21.19
C PRO A 246 12.79 18.33 22.19
N GLY A 247 13.18 17.97 23.41
CA GLY A 247 13.62 18.93 24.45
C GLY A 247 12.57 19.33 25.50
N ILE A 248 11.31 18.89 25.36
CA ILE A 248 10.27 19.11 26.39
C ILE A 248 10.05 17.87 27.28
N SER A 249 10.40 16.66 26.80
CA SER A 249 10.18 15.40 27.53
C SER A 249 11.41 14.94 28.33
N ASN A 250 11.22 14.72 29.63
CA ASN A 250 12.14 13.97 30.51
C ASN A 250 11.98 12.45 30.37
N VAL A 251 10.99 11.99 29.60
CA VAL A 251 10.77 10.58 29.31
C VAL A 251 11.66 10.23 28.12
N GLY A 252 12.69 9.43 28.38
CA GLY A 252 13.62 8.98 27.36
C GLY A 252 12.85 8.43 26.16
N THR A 253 13.11 9.01 25.00
CA THR A 253 12.81 8.37 23.72
C THR A 253 13.38 6.95 23.78
N GLU A 254 12.52 5.94 23.63
CA GLU A 254 12.86 4.52 23.59
C GLU A 254 13.68 4.21 22.33
N GLY A 255 14.94 4.61 22.39
CA GLY A 255 15.92 4.52 21.32
C GLY A 255 17.27 5.07 21.79
N ARG A 256 17.60 4.89 23.07
CA ARG A 256 18.97 5.11 23.54
C ARG A 256 19.84 3.97 23.02
N ASP A 257 20.66 4.28 22.02
CA ASP A 257 22.00 3.68 21.89
C ASP A 257 22.77 4.04 23.17
N GLY A 258 22.61 3.21 24.21
CA GLY A 258 23.24 3.36 25.51
C GLY A 258 22.67 2.33 26.46
N ASP A 259 23.51 1.46 27.00
CA ASP A 259 23.10 0.43 27.93
C ASP A 259 22.63 1.05 29.26
N ASP A 260 21.65 0.41 29.90
CA ASP A 260 21.06 0.85 31.18
C ASP A 260 22.09 1.02 32.32
N PHE A 261 23.29 0.45 32.15
CA PHE A 261 24.40 0.48 33.10
C PHE A 261 25.46 1.56 32.79
N GLY A 262 25.31 2.33 31.71
CA GLY A 262 26.10 3.53 31.46
C GLY A 262 27.56 3.29 31.05
N TYR A 263 27.88 2.12 30.48
CA TYR A 263 29.23 1.84 29.98
C TYR A 263 29.48 2.41 28.58
N ILE A 264 28.42 2.78 27.83
CA ILE A 264 28.53 3.38 26.50
C ILE A 264 28.32 4.90 26.58
N LYS A 265 29.33 5.68 26.17
CA LYS A 265 29.20 7.15 26.04
C LYS A 265 28.13 7.49 25.00
N ALA A 266 27.17 8.35 25.38
CA ALA A 266 26.13 8.84 24.50
C ALA A 266 26.76 9.48 23.24
N LYS A 267 26.43 8.96 22.06
CA LYS A 267 26.77 9.60 20.79
C LYS A 267 26.15 11.00 20.74
N PRO A 268 26.77 11.98 20.05
CA PRO A 268 26.16 13.29 19.84
C PRO A 268 24.76 13.11 19.23
N ARG A 269 23.80 13.88 19.74
CA ARG A 269 22.40 13.83 19.34
C ARG A 269 22.30 14.19 17.86
N ASP A 270 21.84 13.23 17.07
CA ASP A 270 21.65 13.39 15.64
C ASP A 270 20.29 14.03 15.40
N GLU A 271 20.27 15.36 15.24
CA GLU A 271 19.05 16.15 15.04
C GLU A 271 18.25 15.71 13.79
N GLU A 272 18.89 15.07 12.81
CA GLU A 272 18.20 14.52 11.66
C GLU A 272 17.30 13.33 12.00
N LYS A 273 17.64 12.59 13.07
CA LYS A 273 16.89 11.41 13.55
C LYS A 273 15.77 11.74 14.51
N ASP A 274 15.73 12.97 15.01
CA ASP A 274 14.68 13.44 15.90
C ASP A 274 13.33 13.49 15.19
N TRP A 275 12.27 13.17 15.93
CA TRP A 275 10.91 13.13 15.38
C TRP A 275 10.45 14.53 14.97
N LYS A 276 10.35 14.77 13.65
CA LYS A 276 9.97 16.07 13.06
C LYS A 276 8.47 16.38 13.13
N GLY A 277 7.69 15.52 13.78
CA GLY A 277 6.23 15.62 13.87
C GLY A 277 5.48 14.77 12.83
N PRO A 278 4.14 14.75 12.88
CA PRO A 278 3.32 15.51 13.82
C PRO A 278 3.47 15.00 15.26
N PHE A 279 3.35 15.93 16.21
CA PHE A 279 3.38 15.66 17.65
C PHE A 279 1.99 15.28 18.15
N GLY A 280 1.92 14.65 19.31
CA GLY A 280 0.70 14.09 19.84
C GLY A 280 0.47 12.65 19.37
N LYS A 281 -0.76 12.20 19.55
CA LYS A 281 -1.22 10.86 19.16
C LYS A 281 -1.74 10.81 17.72
N MET A 282 -0.96 11.34 16.77
CA MET A 282 -1.39 11.55 15.37
C MET A 282 -0.74 10.59 14.36
N THR A 283 0.20 9.78 14.81
CA THR A 283 0.99 8.90 13.93
C THR A 283 0.79 7.45 14.34
N ILE A 284 0.43 6.62 13.38
CA ILE A 284 0.32 5.17 13.55
C ILE A 284 1.61 4.48 13.09
N GLN A 285 2.01 3.45 13.83
CA GLN A 285 3.04 2.51 13.39
C GLN A 285 2.39 1.39 12.58
N LEU A 286 2.89 1.17 11.36
CA LEU A 286 2.43 0.12 10.45
C LEU A 286 3.54 -0.90 10.22
N THR A 287 3.25 -2.19 10.34
CA THR A 287 4.14 -3.26 9.86
C THR A 287 3.64 -3.76 8.51
N VAL A 288 4.48 -3.57 7.49
CA VAL A 288 4.22 -3.96 6.10
C VAL A 288 5.05 -5.19 5.79
N PHE A 289 4.46 -6.23 5.22
CA PHE A 289 5.10 -7.54 4.98
C PHE A 289 5.27 -7.84 3.49
N ASP A 290 6.12 -8.82 3.20
CA ASP A 290 6.21 -9.50 1.90
C ASP A 290 6.51 -8.53 0.74
N GLN A 291 5.85 -8.70 -0.40
CA GLN A 291 6.00 -7.85 -1.59
C GLN A 291 5.60 -6.39 -1.35
N HIS A 292 4.71 -6.13 -0.38
CA HIS A 292 4.42 -4.76 0.03
C HIS A 292 5.64 -4.11 0.69
N ALA A 293 6.39 -4.86 1.50
CA ALA A 293 7.59 -4.38 2.17
C ALA A 293 8.72 -4.11 1.16
N GLU A 294 8.88 -4.98 0.17
CA GLU A 294 9.81 -4.75 -0.95
C GLU A 294 9.45 -3.49 -1.74
N PHE A 295 8.18 -3.29 -2.08
CA PHE A 295 7.72 -2.08 -2.76
C PHE A 295 8.02 -0.81 -1.95
N VAL A 296 7.76 -0.84 -0.64
CA VAL A 296 8.06 0.29 0.26
C VAL A 296 9.56 0.57 0.29
N ARG A 297 10.42 -0.44 0.44
CA ARG A 297 11.90 -0.26 0.48
C ARG A 297 12.45 0.36 -0.80
N THR A 298 11.95 -0.10 -1.94
CA THR A 298 12.54 0.23 -3.24
C THR A 298 11.99 1.54 -3.83
N LYS A 299 10.72 1.86 -3.57
CA LYS A 299 10.02 2.94 -4.27
C LYS A 299 9.52 4.06 -3.38
N VAL A 300 9.35 3.83 -2.07
CA VAL A 300 8.75 4.82 -1.16
C VAL A 300 9.84 5.60 -0.42
N LYS A 301 9.64 6.92 -0.32
CA LYS A 301 10.48 7.84 0.44
C LYS A 301 9.68 8.55 1.52
N GLU A 302 10.37 9.01 2.56
CA GLU A 302 9.78 9.87 3.59
C GLU A 302 9.20 11.16 2.97
N GLY A 303 8.08 11.63 3.51
CA GLY A 303 7.32 12.77 3.02
C GLY A 303 6.34 12.45 1.87
N GLN A 304 6.40 11.24 1.28
CA GLN A 304 5.42 10.84 0.27
C GLN A 304 4.08 10.45 0.89
N TRP A 305 3.01 10.63 0.12
CA TRP A 305 1.67 10.18 0.48
C TRP A 305 1.42 8.79 -0.07
N LEU A 306 0.91 7.91 0.78
CA LEU A 306 0.52 6.55 0.41
C LEU A 306 -0.97 6.35 0.58
N ARG A 307 -1.55 5.58 -0.34
CA ARG A 307 -2.81 4.86 -0.13
C ARG A 307 -2.48 3.41 0.19
N LEU A 308 -2.93 2.96 1.35
CA LEU A 308 -2.80 1.57 1.79
C LEU A 308 -4.20 0.96 1.83
N THR A 309 -4.37 -0.18 1.16
CA THR A 309 -5.66 -0.86 1.07
C THR A 309 -5.70 -2.06 2.00
N ASN A 310 -6.81 -2.22 2.72
CA ASN A 310 -7.11 -3.35 3.60
C ASN A 310 -6.09 -3.54 4.75
N VAL A 311 -5.68 -2.44 5.38
CA VAL A 311 -4.80 -2.46 6.56
C VAL A 311 -5.57 -3.04 7.74
N GLN A 312 -4.99 -4.04 8.40
CA GLN A 312 -5.53 -4.62 9.63
C GLN A 312 -5.10 -3.79 10.84
N PHE A 313 -6.04 -3.35 11.67
CA PHE A 313 -5.74 -2.62 12.90
C PHE A 313 -5.78 -3.58 14.08
N VAL A 314 -4.66 -3.69 14.79
CA VAL A 314 -4.46 -4.64 15.89
C VAL A 314 -3.83 -3.94 17.09
N ARG A 315 -4.08 -4.44 18.28
CA ARG A 315 -3.37 -3.99 19.47
C ARG A 315 -1.96 -4.58 19.50
N GLY A 316 -0.98 -3.70 19.60
CA GLY A 316 0.43 -4.04 19.76
C GLY A 316 0.75 -4.55 21.16
N LYS A 317 2.00 -5.01 21.34
CA LYS A 317 2.48 -5.51 22.66
C LYS A 317 2.45 -4.45 23.74
N THR A 318 2.60 -3.18 23.37
CA THR A 318 2.55 -2.01 24.26
C THR A 318 1.12 -1.59 24.62
N GLY A 319 0.10 -2.30 24.13
CA GLY A 319 -1.31 -1.96 24.35
C GLY A 319 -1.85 -0.84 23.44
N LEU A 320 -0.99 -0.24 22.61
CA LEU A 320 -1.33 0.78 21.62
C LEU A 320 -1.82 0.15 20.31
N LEU A 321 -2.58 0.92 19.53
CA LEU A 321 -3.09 0.48 18.24
C LEU A 321 -2.00 0.60 17.16
N GLU A 322 -1.76 -0.49 16.45
CA GLU A 322 -0.83 -0.62 15.33
C GLU A 322 -1.58 -1.09 14.08
N GLY A 323 -1.02 -0.84 12.90
CA GLY A 323 -1.53 -1.41 11.66
C GLY A 323 -0.63 -2.50 11.10
N LYS A 324 -1.21 -3.48 10.44
CA LYS A 324 -0.49 -4.55 9.74
C LYS A 324 -1.02 -4.67 8.32
N LEU A 325 -0.11 -4.65 7.35
CA LEU A 325 -0.42 -4.89 5.94
C LEU A 325 0.30 -6.16 5.49
N ARG A 326 -0.43 -7.27 5.54
CA ARG A 326 0.05 -8.62 5.22
C ARG A 326 -0.35 -9.02 3.81
N GLY A 327 0.38 -9.96 3.20
CA GLY A 327 -0.07 -10.64 1.99
C GLY A 327 -1.43 -11.31 2.16
N ASP A 328 -2.20 -11.31 1.07
CA ASP A 328 -3.54 -11.87 1.01
C ASP A 328 -3.48 -13.35 0.58
N ARG A 329 -3.77 -14.27 1.49
CA ARG A 329 -3.69 -15.74 1.27
C ARG A 329 -4.57 -16.24 0.12
N GLY A 330 -5.57 -15.45 -0.27
CA GLY A 330 -6.50 -15.76 -1.35
C GLY A 330 -6.30 -14.93 -2.62
N ALA A 331 -5.23 -14.14 -2.71
CA ALA A 331 -4.93 -13.34 -3.89
C ALA A 331 -3.79 -13.95 -4.72
N PHE A 332 -3.59 -13.38 -5.91
CA PHE A 332 -2.47 -13.71 -6.76
C PHE A 332 -1.15 -13.33 -6.08
N GLU A 333 -0.12 -14.14 -6.34
CA GLU A 333 1.25 -13.84 -5.97
C GLU A 333 1.72 -12.61 -6.74
N GLY A 334 2.25 -11.60 -6.05
CA GLY A 334 2.61 -10.32 -6.68
C GLY A 334 1.75 -9.15 -6.21
N LYS A 335 0.62 -9.39 -5.54
CA LYS A 335 -0.33 -8.32 -5.19
C LYS A 335 0.31 -7.29 -4.28
N VAL A 336 0.37 -6.04 -4.75
CA VAL A 336 0.84 -4.89 -3.97
C VAL A 336 -0.33 -3.96 -3.62
N GLN A 337 -0.61 -3.80 -2.33
CA GLN A 337 -1.70 -2.96 -1.79
C GLN A 337 -1.20 -1.59 -1.28
N VAL A 338 0.00 -1.20 -1.73
CA VAL A 338 0.64 0.08 -1.46
C VAL A 338 0.65 0.88 -2.76
N GLU A 339 0.11 2.09 -2.72
CA GLU A 339 0.14 3.01 -3.85
C GLU A 339 0.70 4.36 -3.41
N ILE A 340 1.65 4.89 -4.18
CA ILE A 340 2.17 6.24 -4.00
C ILE A 340 1.19 7.20 -4.66
N MET A 341 0.63 8.12 -3.88
CA MET A 341 -0.26 9.16 -4.39
C MET A 341 0.56 10.18 -5.18
N LYS A 342 0.15 10.42 -6.42
CA LYS A 342 0.76 11.42 -7.31
C LYS A 342 -0.25 12.51 -7.61
N GLN A 343 0.23 13.73 -7.71
CA GLN A 343 -0.56 14.85 -8.18
C GLN A 343 -0.83 14.65 -9.68
N SER A 344 -2.11 14.63 -10.05
CA SER A 344 -2.53 14.73 -11.44
C SER A 344 -2.31 16.15 -11.95
N GLU A 345 -1.94 16.28 -13.22
CA GLU A 345 -1.85 17.57 -13.93
C GLU A 345 -3.19 18.30 -13.89
N ASP A 346 -4.28 17.56 -14.09
CA ASP A 346 -5.63 18.07 -13.89
C ASP A 346 -6.04 17.89 -12.42
N SER A 347 -6.27 19.02 -11.74
CA SER A 347 -6.64 19.06 -10.33
C SER A 347 -7.98 18.36 -10.03
N GLN A 348 -8.89 18.27 -11.00
CA GLN A 348 -10.19 17.61 -10.81
C GLN A 348 -10.07 16.09 -10.74
N ASN A 349 -8.95 15.54 -11.22
CA ASN A 349 -8.67 14.11 -11.18
C ASN A 349 -7.93 13.65 -9.91
N ASN A 350 -7.56 14.59 -9.02
CA ASN A 350 -6.96 14.24 -7.74
C ASN A 350 -7.99 13.59 -6.81
N ASP A 351 -7.56 12.58 -6.02
CA ASP A 351 -8.44 11.96 -5.04
C ASP A 351 -8.83 13.00 -3.96
N PRO A 352 -10.13 13.33 -3.79
CA PRO A 352 -10.56 14.35 -2.84
C PRO A 352 -10.14 14.02 -1.40
N ARG A 353 -10.05 12.73 -1.07
CA ARG A 353 -9.61 12.27 0.26
C ARG A 353 -8.15 12.62 0.51
N TRP A 354 -7.32 12.60 -0.51
CA TRP A 354 -5.92 13.01 -0.40
C TRP A 354 -5.80 14.53 -0.27
N THR A 355 -6.58 15.29 -1.04
CA THR A 355 -6.67 16.75 -0.92
C THR A 355 -7.05 17.17 0.51
N GLU A 356 -8.02 16.49 1.13
CA GLU A 356 -8.39 16.72 2.53
C GLU A 356 -7.22 16.43 3.49
N CYS A 357 -6.45 15.36 3.28
CA CYS A 357 -5.28 15.07 4.11
C CYS A 357 -4.20 16.15 3.98
N VAL A 358 -3.97 16.67 2.78
CA VAL A 358 -3.02 17.77 2.53
C VAL A 358 -3.49 19.05 3.22
N GLN A 359 -4.80 19.34 3.20
CA GLN A 359 -5.35 20.46 3.95
C GLN A 359 -5.14 20.30 5.46
N ARG A 360 -5.38 19.10 6.02
CA ARG A 360 -5.12 18.85 7.45
C ARG A 360 -3.65 19.03 7.83
N LYS A 361 -2.73 18.62 6.95
CA LYS A 361 -1.29 18.90 7.13
C LYS A 361 -1.02 20.40 7.21
N PHE A 362 -1.59 21.18 6.29
CA PHE A 362 -1.44 22.63 6.28
C PHE A 362 -1.97 23.27 7.57
N ASP A 363 -3.18 22.88 7.99
CA ASP A 363 -3.81 23.39 9.21
C ASP A 363 -2.99 23.05 10.46
N TRP A 364 -2.46 21.82 10.52
CA TRP A 364 -1.58 21.39 11.59
C TRP A 364 -0.28 22.20 11.62
N ASN A 365 0.38 22.40 10.47
CA ASN A 365 1.61 23.18 10.38
C ASN A 365 1.39 24.63 10.86
N LYS A 366 0.27 25.26 10.45
CA LYS A 366 -0.09 26.62 10.87
C LYS A 366 -0.27 26.72 12.38
N LYS A 367 -1.02 25.78 12.98
CA LYS A 367 -1.22 25.72 14.43
C LYS A 367 0.08 25.43 15.18
N HIS A 368 0.88 24.49 14.68
CA HIS A 368 2.12 24.08 15.30
C HIS A 368 3.14 25.23 15.32
N LYS A 369 3.27 25.98 14.21
CA LYS A 369 4.13 27.16 14.15
C LYS A 369 3.70 28.21 15.18
N LYS A 370 2.40 28.52 15.25
CA LYS A 370 1.85 29.47 16.23
C LYS A 370 2.14 29.04 17.67
N ASN A 371 1.86 27.79 18.01
CA ASN A 371 2.09 27.26 19.36
C ASN A 371 3.59 27.27 19.73
N LEU A 372 4.48 27.01 18.77
CA LEU A 372 5.93 27.05 19.00
C LEU A 372 6.42 28.49 19.24
N GLU A 373 5.87 29.46 18.51
CA GLU A 373 6.15 30.89 18.72
C GLU A 373 5.66 31.35 20.10
N GLU A 374 4.41 31.03 20.47
CA GLU A 374 3.84 31.32 21.79
C GLU A 374 4.68 30.69 22.92
N PHE A 375 5.08 29.42 22.77
CA PHE A 375 5.91 28.74 23.76
C PHE A 375 7.29 29.38 23.92
N LYS A 376 7.93 29.80 22.81
CA LYS A 376 9.21 30.52 22.84
C LYS A 376 9.06 31.87 23.54
N GLU A 377 7.97 32.59 23.28
CA GLU A 377 7.67 33.85 23.98
C GLU A 377 7.43 33.65 25.47
N GLU A 378 6.69 32.61 25.87
CA GLU A 378 6.49 32.28 27.29
C GLU A 378 7.79 31.94 28.01
N ILE A 379 8.69 31.19 27.37
CA ILE A 379 10.03 30.92 27.93
C ILE A 379 10.82 32.23 28.07
N ALA A 380 10.77 33.12 27.08
CA ALA A 380 11.47 34.42 27.14
C ALA A 380 10.91 35.32 28.27
N LYS A 381 9.58 35.33 28.46
CA LYS A 381 8.88 36.08 29.51
C LYS A 381 9.04 35.44 30.90
N GLY A 382 9.12 34.12 30.99
CA GLY A 382 9.36 33.38 32.23
C GLY A 382 10.82 33.40 32.69
N GLY A 383 11.77 33.48 31.74
CA GLY A 383 13.19 33.66 32.01
C GLY A 383 13.56 35.05 32.54
N THR A 384 12.73 36.08 32.27
CA THR A 384 12.93 37.43 32.81
C THR A 384 12.46 37.57 34.26
N LYS A 385 11.42 36.84 34.70
CA LYS A 385 10.98 36.87 36.11
C LYS A 385 11.96 36.24 37.11
N ARG A 386 12.88 35.36 36.67
CA ARG A 386 13.94 34.79 37.53
C ARG A 386 15.24 35.62 37.57
N LYS A 387 15.35 36.69 36.77
CA LYS A 387 16.53 37.57 36.75
C LYS A 387 16.33 38.92 37.47
N ALA A 388 15.13 39.22 37.97
CA ALA A 388 14.88 40.47 38.68
C ALA A 388 15.20 40.45 40.18
N ASP A 389 15.59 39.30 40.76
CA ASP A 389 15.83 39.20 42.21
C ASP A 389 17.07 38.36 42.60
N ARG A 390 18.04 38.24 41.68
CA ARG A 390 19.34 37.64 42.00
C ARG A 390 20.46 38.62 41.70
N GLN A 391 20.94 39.26 42.76
CA GLN A 391 22.29 39.81 42.78
C GLN A 391 23.28 38.77 42.23
N PRO A 392 24.23 39.17 41.37
CA PRO A 392 25.21 38.25 40.80
C PRO A 392 26.23 37.88 41.89
N SER A 393 26.12 36.69 42.48
CA SER A 393 27.18 36.14 43.32
C SER A 393 28.00 35.12 42.53
N ASP A 394 28.94 35.64 41.73
CA ASP A 394 29.95 34.85 41.02
C ASP A 394 31.05 34.35 41.98
N LYS A 395 30.71 33.41 42.87
CA LYS A 395 31.74 32.66 43.61
C LYS A 395 31.38 31.18 43.72
N ASN A 396 32.23 30.33 43.12
CA ASN A 396 32.14 28.86 43.18
C ASN A 396 32.27 28.37 44.64
N SER A 397 31.59 27.26 45.00
CA SER A 397 31.41 26.79 46.38
C SER A 397 32.71 26.54 47.15
N LYS A 398 33.80 26.22 46.42
CA LYS A 398 35.15 26.08 46.98
C LYS A 398 35.73 27.41 47.50
N ALA A 399 35.46 28.53 46.81
CA ALA A 399 35.90 29.86 47.26
C ALA A 399 35.13 30.28 48.52
N ARG A 400 33.82 29.99 48.57
CA ARG A 400 32.97 30.29 49.73
C ARG A 400 33.39 29.51 50.98
N ARG A 401 33.78 28.24 50.84
CA ARG A 401 34.31 27.43 51.96
C ARG A 401 35.68 27.92 52.44
N LYS A 402 36.51 28.50 51.57
CA LYS A 402 37.81 29.06 51.93
C LYS A 402 37.67 30.37 52.70
N GLU A 403 36.76 31.26 52.29
CA GLU A 403 36.43 32.50 53.02
C GLU A 403 35.81 32.22 54.40
N ILE A 404 34.92 31.22 54.52
CA ILE A 404 34.32 30.86 55.81
C ILE A 404 35.38 30.35 56.79
N ARG A 405 36.34 29.54 56.32
CA ARG A 405 37.46 29.07 57.17
C ARG A 405 38.39 30.21 57.57
N ALA A 406 38.77 31.08 56.63
CA ALA A 406 39.60 32.24 56.92
C ALA A 406 38.95 33.22 57.92
N ASN A 407 37.64 33.44 57.83
CA ASN A 407 36.92 34.28 58.80
C ASN A 407 36.74 33.61 60.17
N ALA A 408 36.65 32.27 60.22
CA ALA A 408 36.63 31.54 61.49
C ALA A 408 37.99 31.61 62.19
N ASP A 409 39.08 31.47 61.43
CA ASP A 409 40.46 31.57 61.93
C ASP A 409 40.80 33.00 62.38
N ALA A 410 40.34 34.03 61.65
CA ALA A 410 40.50 35.42 62.04
C ALA A 410 39.72 35.76 63.33
N LYS A 411 38.48 35.26 63.47
CA LYS A 411 37.70 35.45 64.70
C LYS A 411 38.35 34.73 65.90
N ALA A 412 38.89 33.53 65.71
CA ALA A 412 39.58 32.79 66.76
C ALA A 412 40.90 33.48 67.20
N ALA A 413 41.59 34.17 66.29
CA ALA A 413 42.77 34.97 66.62
C ALA A 413 42.41 36.25 67.41
N THR A 414 41.32 36.93 67.06
CA THR A 414 40.85 38.12 67.79
C THR A 414 40.36 37.78 69.19
N THR A 415 39.69 36.64 69.40
CA THR A 415 39.24 36.22 70.74
C THR A 415 40.40 35.85 71.68
N LYS A 416 41.53 35.34 71.16
CA LYS A 416 42.73 35.07 71.97
C LYS A 416 43.48 36.33 72.44
N ASN A 417 43.37 37.44 71.69
CA ASN A 417 44.00 38.71 72.08
C ASN A 417 43.19 39.52 73.11
N ILE A 418 41.90 39.22 73.31
CA ILE A 418 41.06 39.93 74.29
C ILE A 418 41.20 39.33 75.70
N VAL A 419 41.55 38.04 75.83
CA VAL A 419 41.70 37.37 77.14
C VAL A 419 43.02 37.72 77.85
N ASN A 420 44.00 38.31 77.16
CA ASN A 420 45.32 38.67 77.72
C ASN A 420 45.46 40.14 78.17
N ILE A 421 44.38 40.94 78.15
CA ILE A 421 44.42 42.36 78.53
C ILE A 421 43.82 42.65 79.93
N ASP A 422 43.11 41.68 80.56
CA ASP A 422 42.48 41.85 81.88
C ASP A 422 43.22 41.11 83.03
N LEU A 423 44.55 41.25 83.11
CA LEU A 423 45.34 40.90 84.31
C LEU A 423 46.61 41.77 84.35
N LYS A 424 46.48 43.01 84.84
CA LYS A 424 47.53 43.75 85.54
C LYS A 424 46.94 44.80 86.47
#